data_AF-A0AAD9Q4D2-F1
#
_entry.id   AF-A0AAD9Q4D2-F1
#
_cell.length_a   1.000
_cell.length_b   1.000
_cell.length_c   1.000
_cell.angle_alpha   90.00
_cell.angle_beta   90.00
_cell.angle_gamma   90.00
#
_symmetry.space_group_name_H-M   'P 1'
#
loop_
_entity.id
_entity.type
_entity.pdbx_description
1 polymer ?
#
loop_
_entity_poly.entity_id
_entity_poly.type
_entity_poly.pdbx_seq_one_letter_code
_entity_poly.pdbx_strand_id
1 'polypeptide(L)'
;MKDHERLAQGFRNQEKETELLGQQLEEKEKEYEEAANDAEELANLVRTKCEAIKTLEKRLVKAKRLIASLKQELQSARDSSSVREPQHPDPPQQQSTRVSSHSLSSIHSRYDKVLQKMKDNNCSMANAYHLSGCPRSTLCDFIAIAQLKKVDSRAFEIYEHRRLRGD
;
A
#
# COMPACT_ATOMS: atom_id res chain seq x y z
N MET A 1 -64.33 55.66 6.43
CA MET A 1 -63.16 56.00 5.59
C MET A 1 -61.87 55.36 6.12
N LYS A 2 -61.49 55.57 7.40
CA LYS A 2 -60.23 55.03 7.97
C LYS A 2 -60.12 53.48 7.98
N ASP A 3 -61.22 52.77 8.18
CA ASP A 3 -61.18 51.30 8.25
C ASP A 3 -60.94 50.62 6.91
N HIS A 4 -61.45 51.18 5.81
CA HIS A 4 -61.21 50.68 4.45
C HIS A 4 -59.74 50.81 4.05
N GLU A 5 -59.08 51.89 4.46
CA GLU A 5 -57.67 52.12 4.17
C GLU A 5 -56.75 51.17 4.95
N ARG A 6 -57.11 50.91 6.22
CA ARG A 6 -56.43 49.91 7.06
C ARG A 6 -56.59 48.49 6.50
N LEU A 7 -57.79 48.14 6.04
CA LEU A 7 -58.06 46.85 5.42
C LEU A 7 -57.28 46.69 4.10
N ALA A 8 -57.27 47.71 3.25
CA ALA A 8 -56.50 47.70 2.01
C ALA A 8 -54.98 47.55 2.25
N GLN A 9 -54.45 48.17 3.31
CA GLN A 9 -53.06 47.98 3.71
C GLN A 9 -52.80 46.55 4.20
N GLY A 10 -53.73 45.96 4.95
CA GLY A 10 -53.67 44.56 5.39
C GLY A 10 -53.54 43.60 4.21
N PHE A 11 -54.37 43.75 3.19
CA PHE A 11 -54.30 42.93 1.98
C PHE A 11 -52.99 43.11 1.22
N ARG A 12 -52.50 44.34 1.05
CA ARG A 12 -51.18 44.57 0.40
C ARG A 12 -50.03 43.95 1.17
N ASN A 13 -50.07 43.98 2.50
CA ASN A 13 -49.04 43.35 3.32
C ASN A 13 -49.12 41.83 3.19
N GLN A 14 -50.33 41.27 3.23
CA GLN A 14 -50.56 39.84 3.06
C GLN A 14 -50.11 39.34 1.69
N GLU A 15 -50.40 40.09 0.61
CA GLU A 15 -49.97 39.76 -0.75
C GLU A 15 -48.44 39.68 -0.87
N LYS A 16 -47.72 40.66 -0.28
CA LYS A 16 -46.25 40.63 -0.22
C LYS A 16 -45.72 39.46 0.59
N GLU A 17 -46.37 39.12 1.70
CA GLU A 17 -45.98 37.97 2.51
C GLU A 17 -46.18 36.65 1.75
N THR A 18 -47.30 36.51 1.04
CA THR A 18 -47.54 35.32 0.21
C THR A 18 -46.57 35.21 -0.96
N GLU A 19 -46.18 36.32 -1.59
CA GLU A 19 -45.19 36.34 -2.66
C GLU A 19 -43.81 35.92 -2.14
N LEU A 20 -43.41 36.46 -0.99
CA LEU A 20 -42.14 36.10 -0.34
C LEU A 20 -42.10 34.61 0.05
N LEU A 21 -43.18 34.09 0.64
CA LEU A 21 -43.29 32.66 0.96
C LEU A 21 -43.23 31.79 -0.29
N GLY A 22 -43.83 32.23 -1.41
CA GLY A 22 -43.74 31.55 -2.69
C GLY A 22 -42.31 31.42 -3.19
N GLN A 23 -41.54 32.52 -3.14
CA GLN A 23 -40.13 32.53 -3.53
C GLN A 23 -39.28 31.60 -2.64
N GLN A 24 -39.49 31.65 -1.31
CA GLN A 24 -38.78 30.78 -0.38
C GLN A 24 -39.10 29.30 -0.60
N LEU A 25 -40.35 28.96 -0.93
CA LEU A 25 -40.74 27.60 -1.26
C LEU A 25 -40.07 27.12 -2.54
N GLU A 26 -40.00 27.96 -3.58
CA GLU A 26 -39.34 27.61 -4.84
C GLU A 26 -37.82 27.39 -4.64
N GLU A 27 -37.17 28.24 -3.85
CA GLU A 27 -35.76 28.06 -3.48
C GLU A 27 -35.55 26.75 -2.71
N LYS A 28 -36.41 26.47 -1.73
CA LYS A 28 -36.34 25.22 -0.97
C LYS A 28 -36.56 24.00 -1.84
N GLU A 29 -37.51 24.06 -2.78
CA GLU A 29 -37.77 22.96 -3.71
C GLU A 29 -36.53 22.66 -4.58
N LYS A 30 -35.84 23.70 -5.08
CA LYS A 30 -34.56 23.54 -5.79
C LYS A 30 -33.48 22.91 -4.91
N GLU A 31 -33.33 23.37 -3.67
CA GLU A 31 -32.38 22.77 -2.72
C GLU A 31 -32.68 21.28 -2.46
N TYR A 32 -33.96 20.91 -2.34
CA TYR A 32 -34.36 19.51 -2.15
C TYR A 32 -34.09 18.65 -3.38
N GLU A 33 -34.32 19.19 -4.58
CA GLU A 33 -34.04 18.49 -5.85
C GLU A 33 -32.53 18.25 -6.01
N GLU A 34 -31.69 19.26 -5.73
CA GLU A 34 -30.24 19.13 -5.74
C GLU A 34 -29.76 18.08 -4.74
N ALA A 35 -30.24 18.14 -3.49
CA ALA A 35 -29.89 17.17 -2.47
C ALA A 35 -30.34 15.74 -2.81
N ALA A 36 -31.48 15.58 -3.50
CA ALA A 36 -31.96 14.28 -3.96
C ALA A 36 -31.05 13.69 -5.03
N ASN A 37 -30.61 14.51 -5.99
CA ASN A 37 -29.67 14.12 -7.03
C ASN A 37 -28.32 13.68 -6.44
N ASP A 38 -27.76 14.47 -5.52
CA ASP A 38 -26.51 14.14 -4.81
C ASP A 38 -26.63 12.81 -4.04
N ALA A 39 -27.77 12.59 -3.37
CA ALA A 39 -28.03 11.35 -2.65
C ALA A 39 -28.10 10.13 -3.60
N GLU A 40 -28.68 10.29 -4.78
CA GLU A 40 -28.73 9.24 -5.80
C GLU A 40 -27.33 8.91 -6.36
N GLU A 41 -26.51 9.92 -6.66
CA GLU A 41 -25.12 9.71 -7.09
C GLU A 41 -24.31 8.95 -6.04
N LEU A 42 -24.44 9.34 -4.77
CA LEU A 42 -23.79 8.65 -3.65
C LEU A 42 -24.29 7.21 -3.52
N ALA A 43 -25.58 6.95 -3.68
CA ALA A 43 -26.14 5.61 -3.63
C ALA A 43 -25.59 4.72 -4.76
N ASN A 44 -25.47 5.26 -5.97
CA ASN A 44 -24.89 4.56 -7.12
C ASN A 44 -23.40 4.26 -6.89
N LEU A 45 -22.64 5.22 -6.38
CA LEU A 45 -21.22 5.02 -6.04
C LEU A 45 -21.04 3.91 -4.99
N VAL A 46 -21.85 3.93 -3.93
CA VAL A 46 -21.81 2.90 -2.87
C VAL A 46 -22.14 1.53 -3.45
N ARG A 47 -23.15 1.43 -4.32
CA ARG A 47 -23.54 0.18 -4.98
C ARG A 47 -22.39 -0.41 -5.79
N THR A 48 -21.77 0.40 -6.66
CA THR A 48 -20.63 -0.03 -7.49
C THR A 48 -19.44 -0.46 -6.65
N LYS A 49 -19.11 0.32 -5.59
CA LYS A 49 -18.01 -0.03 -4.69
C LYS A 49 -18.29 -1.33 -3.92
N CYS A 50 -19.52 -1.55 -3.46
CA CYS A 50 -19.91 -2.80 -2.80
C CYS A 50 -19.74 -4.02 -3.73
N GLU A 51 -20.11 -3.90 -5.01
CA GLU A 51 -19.93 -4.97 -5.99
C GLU A 51 -18.46 -5.27 -6.27
N ALA A 52 -17.62 -4.23 -6.36
CA ALA A 52 -16.18 -4.38 -6.50
C ALA A 52 -15.56 -5.11 -5.29
N ILE A 53 -15.97 -4.74 -4.07
CA ILE A 53 -15.53 -5.40 -2.82
C ILE A 53 -15.92 -6.88 -2.84
N LYS A 54 -17.18 -7.22 -3.12
CA LYS A 54 -17.65 -8.62 -3.22
C LYS A 54 -16.82 -9.43 -4.21
N THR A 55 -16.43 -8.82 -5.33
CA THR A 55 -15.60 -9.46 -6.35
C THR A 55 -14.17 -9.70 -5.85
N LEU A 56 -13.57 -8.71 -5.20
CA LEU A 56 -12.23 -8.82 -4.62
C LEU A 56 -12.17 -9.84 -3.48
N GLU A 57 -13.18 -9.90 -2.62
CA GLU A 57 -13.29 -10.89 -1.55
C GLU A 57 -13.32 -12.32 -2.11
N LYS A 58 -14.14 -12.56 -3.15
CA LYS A 58 -14.18 -13.87 -3.84
C LYS A 58 -12.81 -14.24 -4.42
N ARG A 59 -12.10 -13.28 -5.04
CA ARG A 59 -10.75 -13.51 -5.59
C ARG A 59 -9.74 -13.79 -4.48
N LEU A 60 -9.82 -13.08 -3.36
CA LEU A 60 -8.95 -13.26 -2.20
C LEU A 60 -9.10 -14.66 -1.60
N VAL A 61 -10.34 -15.13 -1.43
CA VAL A 61 -10.62 -16.49 -0.95
C VAL A 61 -10.06 -17.55 -1.90
N LYS A 62 -10.26 -17.38 -3.22
CA LYS A 62 -9.67 -18.28 -4.23
C LYS A 62 -8.14 -18.30 -4.15
N ALA A 63 -7.50 -17.14 -4.05
CA ALA A 63 -6.05 -17.03 -3.94
C ALA A 63 -5.52 -17.70 -2.67
N LYS A 64 -6.17 -17.51 -1.51
CA LYS A 64 -5.81 -18.17 -0.25
C LYS A 64 -5.86 -19.70 -0.39
N ARG A 65 -6.90 -20.23 -1.04
CA ARG A 65 -7.03 -21.67 -1.31
C ARG A 65 -5.91 -22.20 -2.20
N LEU A 66 -5.59 -21.49 -3.28
CA LEU A 66 -4.51 -21.86 -4.19
C LEU A 66 -3.16 -21.87 -3.47
N ILE A 67 -2.87 -20.84 -2.67
CA ILE A 67 -1.65 -20.78 -1.86
C ILE A 67 -1.56 -21.96 -0.90
N ALA A 68 -2.65 -22.35 -0.25
CA ALA A 68 -2.68 -23.50 0.63
C ALA A 68 -2.37 -24.82 -0.12
N SER A 69 -2.98 -25.02 -1.30
CA SER A 69 -2.70 -26.20 -2.16
C SER A 69 -1.23 -26.25 -2.57
N LEU A 70 -0.69 -25.16 -3.10
CA LEU A 70 0.70 -25.10 -3.55
C LEU A 70 1.69 -25.31 -2.40
N LYS A 71 1.40 -24.78 -1.21
CA LYS A 71 2.21 -25.04 -0.01
C LYS A 71 2.20 -26.53 0.36
N GLN A 72 1.05 -27.19 0.26
CA GLN A 72 0.93 -28.62 0.53
C GLN A 72 1.70 -29.44 -0.52
N GLU A 73 1.54 -29.13 -1.81
CA GLU A 73 2.27 -29.80 -2.90
C GLU A 73 3.78 -29.67 -2.75
N LEU A 74 4.28 -28.47 -2.44
CA LEU A 74 5.70 -28.25 -2.17
C LEU A 74 6.20 -29.06 -0.97
N GLN A 75 5.39 -29.18 0.08
CA GLN A 75 5.74 -29.98 1.25
C GLN A 75 5.80 -31.48 0.89
N SER A 76 4.79 -32.01 0.17
CA SER A 76 4.79 -33.40 -0.30
C SER A 76 5.95 -33.71 -1.24
N ALA A 77 6.32 -32.78 -2.13
CA ALA A 77 7.48 -32.92 -3.01
C ALA A 77 8.80 -32.98 -2.22
N ARG A 78 8.90 -32.19 -1.15
CA ARG A 78 10.06 -32.21 -0.25
C ARG A 78 10.17 -33.53 0.51
N ASP A 79 9.05 -34.02 1.04
CA ASP A 79 9.02 -35.26 1.83
C ASP A 79 9.28 -36.50 0.97
N SER A 80 8.81 -36.52 -0.28
CA SER A 80 9.09 -37.60 -1.25
C SER A 80 10.53 -37.59 -1.80
N SER A 81 11.17 -36.42 -1.89
CA SER A 81 12.59 -36.29 -2.25
C SER A 81 13.56 -36.78 -1.15
N SER A 82 13.10 -37.01 0.08
CA SER A 82 13.93 -37.43 1.21
C SER A 82 14.22 -38.94 1.26
N VAL A 83 13.68 -39.76 0.34
CA VAL A 83 13.69 -41.25 0.47
C VAL A 83 14.67 -41.95 -0.49
N ARG A 84 15.48 -41.25 -1.28
CA ARG A 84 16.50 -41.91 -2.12
C ARG A 84 17.82 -41.14 -2.21
N GLU A 85 18.70 -41.38 -1.26
CA GLU A 85 20.15 -41.39 -1.53
C GLU A 85 20.71 -42.75 -1.04
N PRO A 86 21.17 -43.63 -1.94
CA PRO A 86 21.98 -44.78 -1.58
C PRO A 86 23.26 -44.30 -0.90
N GLN A 87 23.55 -44.83 0.29
CA GLN A 87 24.79 -44.56 1.02
C GLN A 87 25.98 -45.13 0.25
N HIS A 88 26.62 -44.30 -0.57
CA HIS A 88 27.95 -44.55 -1.08
C HIS A 88 28.96 -44.03 -0.04
N PRO A 89 29.90 -44.85 0.47
CA PRO A 89 30.93 -44.35 1.37
C PRO A 89 31.99 -43.62 0.53
N ASP A 90 31.85 -42.31 0.42
CA ASP A 90 32.87 -41.44 -0.16
C ASP A 90 33.85 -40.87 0.90
N PRO A 91 35.08 -40.49 0.49
CA PRO A 91 36.27 -40.32 1.33
C PRO A 91 36.21 -39.09 2.26
N PRO A 92 37.20 -38.87 3.16
CA PRO A 92 37.06 -37.96 4.29
C PRO A 92 36.68 -36.55 3.88
N GLN A 93 35.50 -36.13 4.35
CA GLN A 93 34.93 -34.79 4.20
C GLN A 93 35.90 -33.73 4.71
N GLN A 94 36.56 -33.03 3.79
CA GLN A 94 36.88 -31.62 4.03
C GLN A 94 35.54 -30.91 4.19
N GLN A 95 35.28 -30.40 5.40
CA GLN A 95 34.11 -29.61 5.75
C GLN A 95 34.03 -28.37 4.85
N SER A 96 33.41 -28.52 3.68
CA SER A 96 32.90 -27.38 2.93
C SER A 96 31.62 -26.96 3.64
N THR A 97 31.77 -26.00 4.56
CA THR A 97 30.64 -25.20 5.05
C THR A 97 29.98 -24.55 3.83
N ARG A 98 29.02 -25.24 3.21
CA ARG A 98 28.05 -24.63 2.29
C ARG A 98 27.18 -23.71 3.11
N VAL A 99 27.71 -22.54 3.44
CA VAL A 99 26.95 -21.43 3.98
C VAL A 99 25.94 -21.09 2.90
N SER A 100 24.65 -21.36 3.16
CA SER A 100 23.57 -20.93 2.27
C SER A 100 23.81 -19.46 1.91
N SER A 101 24.00 -19.18 0.63
CA SER A 101 24.20 -17.81 0.10
C SER A 101 23.03 -16.88 0.41
N HIS A 102 21.91 -17.45 0.86
CA HIS A 102 20.68 -16.77 1.25
C HIS A 102 20.50 -16.69 2.78
N SER A 103 21.48 -17.17 3.57
CA SER A 103 21.46 -16.92 5.01
C SER A 103 21.72 -15.44 5.29
N LEU A 104 20.95 -14.85 6.21
CA LEU A 104 21.09 -13.44 6.59
C LEU A 104 22.53 -13.10 6.99
N SER A 105 23.21 -13.98 7.70
CA SER A 105 24.62 -13.80 8.09
C SER A 105 25.57 -13.71 6.88
N SER A 106 25.33 -14.52 5.84
CA SER A 106 26.12 -14.48 4.59
C SER A 106 25.84 -13.20 3.80
N ILE A 107 24.58 -12.75 3.78
CA ILE A 107 24.20 -11.47 3.17
C ILE A 107 24.90 -10.31 3.90
N HIS A 108 24.86 -10.27 5.22
CA HIS A 108 25.55 -9.24 6.02
C HIS A 108 27.06 -9.20 5.75
N SER A 109 27.73 -10.35 5.79
CA SER A 109 29.18 -10.41 5.55
C SER A 109 29.56 -9.91 4.15
N ARG A 110 28.72 -10.13 3.12
CA ARG A 110 28.93 -9.58 1.78
C ARG A 110 28.80 -8.06 1.77
N TYR A 111 27.78 -7.50 2.41
CA TYR A 111 27.56 -6.05 2.48
C TYR A 111 28.66 -5.33 3.25
N ASP A 112 29.11 -5.88 4.39
CA ASP A 112 30.20 -5.28 5.17
C ASP A 112 31.49 -5.17 4.35
N LYS A 113 31.81 -6.20 3.56
CA LYS A 113 32.94 -6.19 2.63
C LYS A 113 32.80 -5.13 1.54
N VAL A 114 31.60 -4.97 0.97
CA VAL A 114 31.33 -3.95 -0.05
C VAL A 114 31.45 -2.55 0.53
N LEU A 115 30.88 -2.30 1.72
CA LEU A 115 30.96 -1.00 2.39
C LEU A 115 32.40 -0.66 2.78
N GLN A 116 33.18 -1.64 3.25
CA GLN A 116 34.59 -1.44 3.53
C GLN A 116 35.36 -1.08 2.25
N LYS A 117 35.16 -1.81 1.15
CA LYS A 117 35.79 -1.51 -0.15
C LYS A 117 35.39 -0.13 -0.69
N MET A 118 34.15 0.27 -0.50
CA MET A 118 33.65 1.58 -0.89
C MET A 118 34.37 2.70 -0.14
N LYS A 119 34.60 2.51 1.17
CA LYS A 119 35.37 3.45 2.01
C LYS A 119 36.85 3.47 1.64
N ASP A 120 37.47 2.29 1.51
CA ASP A 120 38.91 2.16 1.25
C ASP A 120 39.32 2.73 -0.11
N ASN A 121 38.46 2.60 -1.12
CA ASN A 121 38.76 3.00 -2.51
C ASN A 121 38.04 4.28 -2.95
N ASN A 122 37.26 4.89 -2.04
CA ASN A 122 36.38 6.03 -2.32
C ASN A 122 35.64 5.91 -3.66
N CYS A 123 35.07 4.74 -3.93
CA CYS A 123 34.52 4.40 -5.24
C CYS A 123 32.99 4.25 -5.20
N SER A 124 32.35 4.22 -6.37
CA SER A 124 30.91 3.97 -6.44
C SER A 124 30.56 2.59 -5.90
N MET A 125 29.32 2.43 -5.42
CA MET A 125 28.79 1.14 -4.94
C MET A 125 28.95 0.03 -6.01
N ALA A 126 28.70 0.37 -7.28
CA ALA A 126 28.87 -0.54 -8.41
C ALA A 126 30.32 -1.06 -8.52
N ASN A 127 31.29 -0.17 -8.37
CA ASN A 127 32.70 -0.54 -8.39
C ASN A 127 33.10 -1.31 -7.14
N ALA A 128 32.55 -0.97 -5.97
CA ALA A 128 32.81 -1.67 -4.72
C ALA A 128 32.33 -3.14 -4.76
N TYR A 129 31.19 -3.42 -5.39
CA TYR A 129 30.72 -4.79 -5.65
C TYR A 129 31.65 -5.58 -6.56
N HIS A 130 32.14 -4.95 -7.62
CA HIS A 130 33.11 -5.55 -8.52
C HIS A 130 34.43 -5.86 -7.79
N LEU A 131 34.96 -4.90 -7.04
CA LEU A 131 36.20 -5.02 -6.27
C LEU A 131 36.11 -6.01 -5.09
N SER A 132 34.91 -6.25 -4.56
CA SER A 132 34.70 -7.24 -3.50
C SER A 132 34.41 -8.65 -4.02
N GLY A 133 34.36 -8.84 -5.35
CA GLY A 133 33.99 -10.11 -5.98
C GLY A 133 32.58 -10.59 -5.61
N CYS A 134 31.73 -9.69 -5.11
CA CYS A 134 30.40 -10.03 -4.65
C CYS A 134 29.40 -9.84 -5.80
N PRO A 135 28.51 -10.81 -6.07
CA PRO A 135 27.42 -10.62 -7.01
C PRO A 135 26.61 -9.39 -6.61
N ARG A 136 26.32 -8.51 -7.57
CA ARG A 136 25.51 -7.30 -7.34
C ARG A 136 24.16 -7.73 -6.79
N SER A 137 23.80 -7.19 -5.63
CA SER A 137 22.62 -7.59 -4.86
C SER A 137 21.33 -7.51 -5.68
N THR A 138 20.53 -8.57 -5.66
CA THR A 138 19.19 -8.60 -6.27
C THR A 138 18.16 -7.92 -5.38
N LEU A 139 16.96 -7.64 -5.93
CA LEU A 139 15.80 -7.07 -5.23
C LEU A 139 15.52 -7.70 -3.85
N CYS A 140 15.83 -8.99 -3.68
CA CYS A 140 15.67 -9.72 -2.42
C CYS A 140 16.56 -9.18 -1.28
N ASP A 141 17.78 -8.74 -1.59
CA ASP A 141 18.69 -8.17 -0.59
C ASP A 141 18.21 -6.79 -0.13
N PHE A 142 17.62 -5.99 -1.02
CA PHE A 142 16.98 -4.71 -0.67
C PHE A 142 15.77 -4.92 0.25
N ILE A 143 14.96 -5.93 -0.03
CA ILE A 143 13.82 -6.30 0.80
C ILE A 143 14.31 -6.75 2.19
N ALA A 144 15.37 -7.55 2.27
CA ALA A 144 15.94 -7.99 3.55
C ALA A 144 16.51 -6.82 4.37
N ILE A 145 17.20 -5.86 3.74
CA ILE A 145 17.70 -4.65 4.41
C ILE A 145 16.55 -3.76 4.90
N ALA A 146 15.52 -3.55 4.07
CA ALA A 146 14.35 -2.77 4.43
C ALA A 146 13.54 -3.42 5.57
N GLN A 147 13.41 -4.75 5.55
CA GLN A 147 12.77 -5.52 6.62
C GLN A 147 13.53 -5.46 7.95
N LEU A 148 14.86 -5.28 7.90
CA LEU A 148 15.72 -5.26 9.09
C LEU A 148 15.88 -3.90 9.77
N LYS A 149 15.10 -2.86 9.40
CA LYS A 149 15.14 -1.53 10.03
C LYS A 149 16.54 -0.92 10.21
N LYS A 150 17.55 -1.35 9.45
CA LYS A 150 18.87 -0.72 9.38
C LYS A 150 18.86 0.42 8.38
N VAL A 151 17.85 1.27 8.45
CA VAL A 151 17.94 2.59 7.84
C VAL A 151 18.74 3.41 8.84
N ASP A 152 19.88 3.96 8.41
CA ASP A 152 20.63 4.93 9.20
C ASP A 152 19.65 6.02 9.62
N SER A 153 19.27 6.01 10.90
CA SER A 153 18.18 6.81 11.42
C SER A 153 18.45 8.30 11.21
N ARG A 154 19.74 8.68 11.22
CA ARG A 154 20.19 10.03 10.94
C ARG A 154 20.01 10.40 9.47
N ALA A 155 20.34 9.49 8.55
CA ALA A 155 20.11 9.72 7.12
C ALA A 155 18.62 9.78 6.77
N PHE A 156 17.79 8.96 7.44
CA PHE A 156 16.34 8.97 7.30
C PHE A 156 15.72 10.27 7.83
N GLU A 157 16.12 10.72 9.01
CA GLU A 157 15.66 11.99 9.58
C GLU A 157 16.07 13.18 8.71
N ILE A 158 17.29 13.19 8.17
CA ILE A 158 17.74 14.24 7.24
C ILE A 158 16.89 14.23 5.96
N TYR A 159 16.57 13.05 5.43
CA TYR A 159 15.72 12.91 4.24
C TYR A 159 14.29 13.42 4.50
N GLU A 160 13.66 12.99 5.58
CA GLU A 160 12.32 13.45 5.96
C GLU A 160 12.30 14.96 6.22
N HIS A 161 13.33 15.50 6.85
CA HIS A 161 13.42 16.93 7.12
C HIS A 161 13.61 17.78 5.85
N ARG A 162 14.27 17.26 4.80
CA ARG A 162 14.36 17.93 3.49
C ARG A 162 13.06 17.82 2.71
N ARG A 163 12.44 16.63 2.70
CA ARG A 163 11.12 16.39 2.11
C ARG A 163 10.05 17.34 2.68
N LEU A 164 10.06 17.61 3.98
CA LEU A 164 9.13 18.55 4.62
C LEU A 164 9.44 20.03 4.32
N ARG A 165 10.67 20.35 3.89
CA ARG A 165 11.06 21.72 3.50
C ARG A 165 10.91 22.01 2.00
N GLY A 166 10.69 20.99 1.17
CA GLY A 166 10.44 21.15 -0.26
C GLY A 166 11.69 21.42 -1.11
N ASP A 167 12.88 21.06 -0.61
CA ASP A 167 14.14 21.09 -1.36
C ASP A 167 14.43 19.78 -2.10
#